data_AF-A0A2E9HUC8-F1
#
_entry.id   AF-A0A2E9HUC8-F1
#
_cell.length_a   1.000
_cell.length_b   1.000
_cell.length_c   1.000
_cell.angle_alpha   90.00
_cell.angle_beta   90.00
_cell.angle_gamma   90.00
#
_symmetry.space_group_name_H-M   'P 1'
#
loop_
_entity.id
_entity.type
_entity.pdbx_description
1 polymer ?
#
loop_
_entity_poly.entity_id
_entity_poly.type
_entity_poly.pdbx_seq_one_letter_code
_entity_poly.pdbx_strand_id
1 'polypeptide(L)'
;MEVWHEVDGLLQGYPEADANGEPSPFSNLHDFPLRRMFETFFARYSLFGGEVLVSMNLSMQELSLLANMTVPAVRTSLSKEGFKLGRVHEKIAGRPDDKAFRLKAGDALLWLSRRRGFIPQRSLPEGIAVQEKILHLLSNETMPFHMRLGQAVTLVKQDTAAFAAASGIDANWLSALLAGKAVSPAIESLRALADALDVPAPAFVGAGVRHHLSIETTGASEKP
;
A
#
# COMPACT_ATOMS: atom_id res chain seq x y z
N MET A 1 -3.70 -4.77 8.73
CA MET A 1 -3.04 -3.45 8.61
C MET A 1 -2.33 -3.16 9.94
N GLU A 2 -1.48 -4.06 10.43
CA GLU A 2 -1.07 -4.06 11.86
C GLU A 2 0.46 -4.00 12.09
N VAL A 3 1.29 -4.28 11.08
CA VAL A 3 2.73 -4.52 11.31
C VAL A 3 3.57 -3.25 11.51
N TRP A 4 3.09 -2.07 11.09
CA TRP A 4 3.94 -0.87 11.00
C TRP A 4 3.75 0.17 12.11
N HIS A 5 2.72 0.03 12.94
CA HIS A 5 2.58 0.83 14.17
C HIS A 5 3.74 0.58 15.14
N GLU A 6 4.28 -0.63 15.15
CA GLU A 6 5.41 -1.00 16.00
C GLU A 6 6.66 -0.18 15.68
N VAL A 7 6.93 0.08 14.39
CA VAL A 7 8.13 0.82 13.96
C VAL A 7 7.99 2.32 14.24
N ASP A 8 6.80 2.91 14.10
CA ASP A 8 6.58 4.31 14.48
C ASP A 8 6.64 4.45 16.02
N GLY A 9 6.15 3.43 16.73
CA GLY A 9 6.35 3.24 18.15
C GLY A 9 7.83 3.13 18.56
N LEU A 10 8.74 2.65 17.70
CA LEU A 10 10.18 2.65 18.02
C LEU A 10 10.74 4.08 18.09
N LEU A 11 10.32 4.98 17.19
CA LEU A 11 10.82 6.37 17.17
C LEU A 11 10.13 7.28 18.19
N GLN A 12 8.87 6.99 18.55
CA GLN A 12 8.07 7.84 19.43
C GLN A 12 7.87 7.27 20.84
N GLY A 13 8.05 5.97 21.02
CA GLY A 13 7.71 5.25 22.26
C GLY A 13 8.91 4.82 23.11
N TYR A 14 10.15 5.01 22.64
CA TYR A 14 11.34 4.69 23.44
C TYR A 14 11.74 5.86 24.36
N PRO A 15 12.23 5.57 25.57
CA PRO A 15 12.79 6.59 26.45
C PRO A 15 13.91 7.38 25.77
N GLU A 16 13.93 8.72 25.93
CA GLU A 16 14.97 9.57 25.36
C GLU A 16 16.30 9.50 26.10
N ALA A 17 16.29 9.01 27.34
CA ALA A 17 17.47 8.83 28.19
C ALA A 17 17.30 7.62 29.11
N ASP A 18 18.41 7.10 29.62
CA ASP A 18 18.44 6.04 30.63
C ASP A 18 18.22 6.58 32.06
N ALA A 19 18.32 5.70 33.06
CA ALA A 19 18.14 6.07 34.47
C ALA A 19 19.21 7.03 35.01
N ASN A 20 20.35 7.16 34.32
CA ASN A 20 21.45 8.06 34.66
C ASN A 20 21.40 9.38 33.89
N GLY A 21 20.42 9.55 32.98
CA GLY A 21 20.32 10.70 32.10
C GLY A 21 21.18 10.61 30.84
N GLU A 22 21.81 9.47 30.57
CA GLU A 22 22.53 9.25 29.33
C GLU A 22 21.53 9.12 28.17
N PRO A 23 21.74 9.85 27.07
CA PRO A 23 20.80 9.90 25.95
C PRO A 23 20.71 8.54 25.27
N SER A 24 19.48 8.08 25.03
CA SER A 24 19.27 6.80 24.35
C SER A 24 19.63 6.88 22.86
N PRO A 25 19.93 5.75 22.20
CA PRO A 25 20.13 5.71 20.74
C PRO A 25 18.94 6.20 19.91
N PHE A 26 17.78 6.39 20.55
CA PHE A 26 16.55 6.92 19.97
C PHE A 26 16.27 8.36 20.41
N SER A 27 17.18 9.03 21.12
CA SER A 27 17.00 10.42 21.56
C SER A 27 16.79 11.37 20.38
N ASN A 28 15.79 12.26 20.48
CA ASN A 28 15.54 13.34 19.51
C ASN A 28 16.64 14.41 19.49
N LEU A 29 17.36 14.54 20.60
CA LEU A 29 18.32 15.64 20.81
C LEU A 29 19.68 15.36 20.16
N HIS A 30 19.94 14.10 19.81
CA HIS A 30 21.24 13.64 19.34
C HIS A 30 21.10 12.85 18.04
N ASP A 31 22.07 13.07 17.16
CA ASP A 31 22.07 12.48 15.83
C ASP A 31 22.71 11.08 15.86
N PHE A 32 22.04 10.15 16.53
CA PHE A 32 22.50 8.77 16.64
C PHE A 32 22.32 8.00 15.32
N PRO A 33 23.30 7.17 14.91
CA PRO A 33 23.21 6.42 13.65
C PRO A 33 21.96 5.54 13.53
N LEU A 34 21.54 4.91 14.64
CA LEU A 34 20.37 4.03 14.67
C LEU A 34 19.08 4.80 14.42
N ARG A 35 18.89 5.91 15.12
CA ARG A 35 17.76 6.81 14.90
C ARG A 35 17.75 7.35 13.47
N ARG A 36 18.89 7.82 12.96
CA ARG A 36 19.02 8.33 11.58
C ARG A 36 18.63 7.26 10.54
N MET A 37 19.02 6.01 10.77
CA MET A 37 18.63 4.88 9.93
C MET A 37 17.11 4.70 9.90
N PHE A 38 16.45 4.71 11.07
CA PHE A 38 14.99 4.59 11.15
C PHE A 38 14.27 5.80 10.52
N GLU A 39 14.71 7.03 10.80
CA GLU A 39 14.14 8.23 10.19
C GLU A 39 14.30 8.21 8.66
N THR A 40 15.44 7.75 8.15
CA THR A 40 15.68 7.59 6.70
C THR A 40 14.77 6.51 6.10
N PHE A 41 14.59 5.39 6.81
CA PHE A 41 13.64 4.34 6.41
C PHE A 41 12.22 4.91 6.29
N PHE A 42 11.74 5.64 7.30
CA PHE A 42 10.43 6.28 7.25
C PHE A 42 10.30 7.33 6.16
N ALA A 43 11.31 8.18 5.98
CA ALA A 43 11.32 9.17 4.90
C ALA A 43 11.18 8.49 3.54
N ARG A 44 11.87 7.37 3.34
CA ARG A 44 11.82 6.59 2.10
C ARG A 44 10.48 5.89 1.93
N TYR A 45 9.93 5.36 3.01
CA TYR A 45 8.60 4.78 3.01
C TYR A 45 7.54 5.82 2.64
N SER A 46 7.57 7.02 3.24
CA SER A 46 6.66 8.13 2.90
C SER A 46 6.77 8.57 1.42
N LEU A 47 7.94 8.40 0.81
CA LEU A 47 8.17 8.73 -0.60
C LEU A 47 7.50 7.72 -1.56
N PHE A 48 7.42 6.44 -1.17
CA PHE A 48 6.98 5.33 -2.04
C PHE A 48 5.71 4.61 -1.55
N GLY A 49 5.21 4.92 -0.36
CA GLY A 49 3.98 4.37 0.20
C GLY A 49 2.83 4.72 -0.73
N GLY A 50 2.29 3.71 -1.41
CA GLY A 50 1.26 3.88 -2.43
C GLY A 50 -0.05 4.45 -1.89
N GLU A 51 -1.06 4.54 -2.75
CA GLU A 51 -2.39 5.17 -2.49
C GLU A 51 -3.10 4.78 -1.17
N VAL A 52 -2.72 3.65 -0.56
CA VAL A 52 -3.33 3.10 0.66
C VAL A 52 -2.89 3.83 1.94
N LEU A 53 -1.74 4.49 1.92
CA LEU A 53 -1.30 5.37 3.01
C LEU A 53 -1.04 6.72 2.37
N VAL A 54 -1.93 7.68 2.65
CA VAL A 54 -1.85 9.10 2.27
C VAL A 54 -0.41 9.48 1.94
N SER A 55 -0.11 9.77 0.67
CA SER A 55 1.23 10.18 0.25
C SER A 55 1.68 11.34 1.13
N MET A 56 2.50 11.05 2.14
CA MET A 56 2.82 12.04 3.14
C MET A 56 3.80 13.00 2.52
N ASN A 57 3.41 14.28 2.42
CA ASN A 57 4.33 15.32 1.96
C ASN A 57 5.59 15.27 2.84
N LEU A 58 6.77 15.28 2.22
CA LEU A 58 8.04 15.15 2.93
C LEU A 58 8.44 16.49 3.53
N SER A 59 8.86 16.47 4.79
CA SER A 59 9.47 17.58 5.50
C SER A 59 10.89 17.85 5.01
N MET A 60 11.42 19.03 5.35
CA MET A 60 12.80 19.38 5.02
C MET A 60 13.83 18.44 5.66
N GLN A 61 13.55 17.92 6.85
CA GLN A 61 14.42 16.96 7.53
C GLN A 61 14.41 15.59 6.83
N GLU A 62 13.24 15.10 6.43
CA GLU A 62 13.12 13.85 5.66
C GLU A 62 13.84 13.98 4.31
N LEU A 63 13.68 15.12 3.62
CA LEU A 63 14.40 15.40 2.37
C LEU A 63 15.92 15.51 2.58
N SER A 64 16.37 16.06 3.71
CA SER A 64 17.79 16.19 4.03
C SER A 64 18.43 14.82 4.27
N LEU A 65 17.71 13.91 4.93
CA LEU A 65 18.13 12.52 5.10
C LEU A 65 18.24 11.79 3.76
N LEU A 66 17.21 11.86 2.93
CA LEU A 66 17.17 11.15 1.64
C LEU A 66 18.17 11.69 0.62
N ALA A 67 18.46 12.99 0.63
CA ALA A 67 19.44 13.60 -0.25
C ALA A 67 20.87 13.56 0.30
N ASN A 68 21.06 13.12 1.56
CA ASN A 68 22.31 13.24 2.30
C ASN A 68 22.86 14.69 2.27
N MET A 69 21.99 15.66 2.57
CA MET A 69 22.26 17.10 2.57
C MET A 69 21.90 17.70 3.92
N THR A 70 22.33 18.94 4.20
CA THR A 70 21.83 19.68 5.37
C THR A 70 20.48 20.34 5.05
N VAL A 71 19.63 20.53 6.06
CA VAL A 71 18.32 21.20 5.91
C VAL A 71 18.42 22.56 5.20
N PRO A 72 19.39 23.45 5.53
CA PRO A 72 19.56 24.70 4.78
C PRO A 72 19.88 24.49 3.30
N ALA A 73 20.76 23.52 2.96
CA ALA A 73 21.12 23.22 1.58
C ALA A 73 19.92 22.70 0.78
N VAL A 74 19.06 21.90 1.39
CA VAL A 74 17.80 21.44 0.79
C VAL A 74 16.89 22.62 0.49
N ARG A 75 16.64 23.50 1.46
CA ARG A 75 15.78 24.69 1.26
C ARG A 75 16.28 25.56 0.10
N THR A 76 17.58 25.84 0.07
CA THR A 76 18.18 26.63 -1.01
C THR A 76 18.05 25.93 -2.37
N SER A 77 18.29 24.62 -2.45
CA SER A 77 18.17 23.86 -3.70
C SER A 77 16.72 23.84 -4.22
N LEU A 78 15.74 23.56 -3.35
CA LEU A 78 14.33 23.54 -3.73
C LEU A 78 13.85 24.91 -4.23
N SER A 79 14.27 25.99 -3.55
CA SER A 79 13.94 27.35 -3.96
C SER A 79 14.57 27.71 -5.31
N LYS A 80 15.85 27.36 -5.54
CA LYS A 80 16.53 27.60 -6.83
C LYS A 80 15.88 26.86 -7.99
N GLU A 81 15.32 25.69 -7.73
CA GLU A 81 14.69 24.84 -8.75
C GLU A 81 13.17 25.06 -8.89
N GLY A 82 12.61 26.01 -8.13
CA GLY A 82 11.22 26.44 -8.27
C GLY A 82 10.18 25.49 -7.69
N PHE A 83 10.56 24.58 -6.80
CA PHE A 83 9.61 23.67 -6.14
C PHE A 83 8.70 24.42 -5.17
N LYS A 84 7.38 24.18 -5.26
CA LYS A 84 6.38 24.80 -4.39
C LYS A 84 6.20 23.99 -3.12
N LEU A 85 6.35 24.65 -1.97
CA LEU A 85 6.18 24.02 -0.67
C LEU A 85 4.76 24.26 -0.15
N GLY A 86 4.12 23.18 0.31
CA GLY A 86 2.84 23.25 1.01
C GLY A 86 3.07 23.54 2.49
N ARG A 87 2.24 24.42 3.08
CA ARG A 87 2.23 24.62 4.53
C ARG A 87 1.22 23.67 5.15
N VAL A 88 1.68 22.77 6.00
CA VAL A 88 0.80 21.85 6.74
C VAL A 88 0.59 22.43 8.14
N HIS A 89 -0.66 22.52 8.59
CA HIS A 89 -1.03 23.01 9.92
C HIS A 89 -1.34 21.87 10.91
N GLU A 90 -1.09 20.62 10.53
CA GLU A 90 -1.27 19.48 11.41
C GLU A 90 -0.12 19.38 12.40
N LYS A 91 -0.46 19.49 13.69
CA LYS A 91 0.42 19.18 14.80
C LYS A 91 0.61 17.68 14.87
N ILE A 92 1.80 17.19 14.50
CA ILE A 92 2.22 15.83 14.83
C ILE A 92 2.98 15.94 16.16
N ALA A 93 2.37 15.45 17.25
CA ALA A 93 3.00 15.44 18.56
C ALA A 93 4.35 14.70 18.49
N GLY A 94 5.40 15.27 19.10
CA GLY A 94 6.73 14.64 19.16
C GLY A 94 7.66 14.93 17.96
N ARG A 95 7.24 15.69 16.94
CA ARG A 95 8.15 16.17 15.88
C ARG A 95 8.39 17.68 16.01
N PRO A 96 9.64 18.15 16.11
CA PRO A 96 9.94 19.56 16.37
C PRO A 96 9.84 20.39 15.09
N ASP A 97 8.63 20.55 14.52
CA ASP A 97 8.42 21.59 13.50
C ASP A 97 6.92 21.95 13.30
N ASP A 98 6.37 22.74 14.23
CA ASP A 98 4.97 23.23 14.26
C ASP A 98 4.62 24.20 13.10
N LYS A 99 5.58 24.51 12.21
CA LYS A 99 5.39 25.33 10.99
C LYS A 99 6.12 24.74 9.77
N ALA A 100 6.12 23.41 9.66
CA ALA A 100 6.87 22.72 8.60
C ALA A 100 6.30 22.97 7.20
N PHE A 101 7.14 23.56 6.34
CA PHE A 101 6.96 23.48 4.90
C PHE A 101 7.27 22.06 4.43
N ARG A 102 6.35 21.47 3.65
CA ARG A 102 6.49 20.11 3.11
C ARG A 102 6.40 20.11 1.59
N LEU A 103 7.11 19.19 0.96
CA LEU A 103 7.11 18.98 -0.48
C LEU A 103 6.24 17.77 -0.83
N LYS A 104 5.44 17.86 -1.89
CA LYS A 104 4.64 16.73 -2.36
C LYS A 104 5.53 15.55 -2.74
N ALA A 105 5.08 14.32 -2.47
CA ALA A 105 5.89 13.12 -2.72
C ALA A 105 6.36 13.00 -4.18
N GLY A 106 5.49 13.30 -5.16
CA GLY A 106 5.87 13.31 -6.59
C GLY A 106 6.95 14.35 -6.92
N ASP A 107 6.83 15.56 -6.37
CA ASP A 107 7.82 16.62 -6.55
C ASP A 107 9.14 16.29 -5.83
N ALA A 108 9.07 15.69 -4.64
CA ALA A 108 10.22 15.20 -3.90
C ALA A 108 10.95 14.10 -4.66
N LEU A 109 10.23 13.14 -5.25
CA LEU A 109 10.82 12.08 -6.07
C LEU A 109 11.51 12.67 -7.30
N LEU A 110 10.87 13.61 -7.99
CA LEU A 110 11.47 14.32 -9.12
C LEU A 110 12.75 15.04 -8.72
N TRP A 111 12.73 15.79 -7.62
CA TRP A 111 13.89 16.51 -7.10
C TRP A 111 15.02 15.55 -6.68
N LEU A 112 14.71 14.49 -5.94
CA LEU A 112 15.67 13.49 -5.47
C LEU A 112 16.29 12.69 -6.62
N SER A 113 15.52 12.36 -7.66
CA SER A 113 16.00 11.61 -8.84
C SER A 113 17.14 12.32 -9.58
N ARG A 114 17.25 13.65 -9.42
CA ARG A 114 18.32 14.47 -10.01
C ARG A 114 19.57 14.55 -9.14
N ARG A 115 19.55 13.97 -7.94
CA ARG A 115 20.67 14.03 -6.98
C ARG A 115 21.56 12.80 -7.08
N ARG A 116 22.86 13.03 -6.95
CA ARG A 116 23.85 11.97 -6.83
C ARG A 116 23.63 11.21 -5.51
N GLY A 117 23.59 9.88 -5.58
CA GLY A 117 23.45 9.02 -4.40
C GLY A 117 22.00 8.69 -4.02
N PHE A 118 21.01 9.32 -4.64
CA PHE A 118 19.63 8.85 -4.54
C PHE A 118 19.47 7.58 -5.36
N ILE A 119 19.03 6.51 -4.71
CA ILE A 119 18.76 5.22 -5.35
C ILE A 119 17.23 5.07 -5.40
N PRO A 120 16.59 5.14 -6.58
CA PRO A 120 15.17 4.86 -6.70
C PRO A 120 14.84 3.48 -6.16
N GLN A 121 13.69 3.32 -5.51
CA GLN A 121 13.19 1.98 -5.21
C GLN A 121 12.91 1.25 -6.52
N ARG A 122 13.27 -0.03 -6.62
CA ARG A 122 12.91 -0.83 -7.78
C ARG A 122 11.39 -0.88 -7.83
N SER A 123 10.78 -0.25 -8.83
CA SER A 123 9.38 -0.51 -9.14
C SER A 123 9.30 -1.96 -9.59
N LEU A 124 8.47 -2.75 -8.90
CA LEU A 124 8.09 -4.05 -9.45
C LEU A 124 7.52 -3.80 -10.85
N PRO A 125 7.87 -4.62 -11.85
CA PRO A 125 7.20 -4.61 -13.14
C PRO A 125 5.69 -4.55 -12.92
N GLU A 126 4.98 -3.72 -13.70
CA GLU A 126 3.55 -3.45 -13.50
C GLU A 126 2.72 -4.73 -13.33
N GLY A 127 3.06 -5.80 -14.07
CA GLY A 127 2.43 -7.12 -13.94
C GLY A 127 2.62 -7.79 -12.57
N ILE A 128 3.81 -7.69 -11.96
CA ILE A 128 4.07 -8.28 -10.64
C ILE A 128 3.32 -7.50 -9.54
N ALA A 129 3.25 -6.17 -9.66
CA ALA A 129 2.49 -5.34 -8.73
C ALA A 129 0.97 -5.58 -8.82
N VAL A 130 0.44 -5.87 -10.02
CA VAL A 130 -0.97 -6.28 -10.19
C VAL A 130 -1.20 -7.66 -9.55
N GLN A 131 -0.29 -8.60 -9.74
CA GLN A 131 -0.42 -9.95 -9.20
C GLN A 131 -0.44 -9.98 -7.67
N GLU A 132 0.47 -9.25 -7.03
CA GLU A 132 0.48 -9.13 -5.56
C GLU A 132 -0.82 -8.51 -5.03
N LYS A 133 -1.37 -7.51 -5.74
CA LYS A 133 -2.66 -6.90 -5.37
C LYS A 133 -3.80 -7.91 -5.48
N ILE A 134 -3.84 -8.69 -6.57
CA ILE A 134 -4.86 -9.74 -6.76
C ILE A 134 -4.78 -10.77 -5.63
N LEU A 135 -3.58 -11.27 -5.30
CA LEU A 135 -3.38 -12.25 -4.22
C LEU A 135 -3.79 -11.70 -2.86
N HIS A 136 -3.38 -10.48 -2.53
CA HIS A 136 -3.76 -9.82 -1.27
C HIS A 136 -5.27 -9.65 -1.16
N LEU A 137 -5.90 -9.23 -2.25
CA LEU A 137 -7.34 -8.99 -2.32
C LEU A 137 -8.13 -10.28 -2.19
N LEU A 138 -7.72 -11.35 -2.88
CA LEU A 138 -8.35 -12.66 -2.77
C LEU A 138 -8.14 -13.31 -1.40
N SER A 139 -7.08 -12.95 -0.68
CA SER A 139 -6.82 -13.43 0.69
C SER A 139 -7.62 -12.67 1.76
N ASN A 140 -8.31 -11.57 1.42
CA ASN A 140 -9.04 -10.76 2.39
C ASN A 140 -10.40 -11.39 2.76
N GLU A 141 -10.44 -12.18 3.83
CA GLU A 141 -11.65 -12.88 4.27
C GLU A 141 -12.76 -11.96 4.80
N THR A 142 -12.46 -10.70 5.13
CA THR A 142 -13.48 -9.73 5.59
C THR A 142 -14.47 -9.32 4.49
N MET A 143 -14.09 -9.55 3.23
CA MET A 143 -14.89 -9.17 2.07
C MET A 143 -15.55 -10.41 1.43
N PRO A 144 -16.83 -10.33 1.01
CA PRO A 144 -17.48 -11.40 0.26
C PRO A 144 -16.69 -11.80 -0.99
N PHE A 145 -16.69 -13.09 -1.32
CA PHE A 145 -15.90 -13.64 -2.42
C PHE A 145 -16.21 -12.96 -3.77
N HIS A 146 -17.49 -12.72 -4.10
CA HIS A 146 -17.86 -12.06 -5.36
C HIS A 146 -17.31 -10.63 -5.47
N MET A 147 -17.29 -9.88 -4.37
CA MET A 147 -16.71 -8.52 -4.37
C MET A 147 -15.20 -8.57 -4.58
N ARG A 148 -14.53 -9.53 -3.92
CA ARG A 148 -13.10 -9.76 -4.14
C ARG A 148 -12.81 -10.10 -5.59
N LEU A 149 -13.55 -11.06 -6.14
CA LEU A 149 -13.40 -11.47 -7.53
C LEU A 149 -13.64 -10.31 -8.50
N GLY A 150 -14.67 -9.48 -8.28
CA GLY A 150 -14.95 -8.32 -9.12
C GLY A 150 -13.84 -7.28 -9.13
N GLN A 151 -13.24 -7.01 -7.96
CA GLN A 151 -12.09 -6.11 -7.89
C GLN A 151 -10.86 -6.72 -8.55
N ALA A 152 -10.61 -8.02 -8.39
CA ALA A 152 -9.51 -8.72 -9.08
C ALA A 152 -9.66 -8.66 -10.60
N VAL A 153 -10.84 -8.92 -11.16
CA VAL A 153 -11.11 -8.80 -12.61
C VAL A 153 -10.89 -7.36 -13.09
N THR A 154 -11.32 -6.36 -12.31
CA THR A 154 -11.11 -4.94 -12.63
C THR A 154 -9.61 -4.58 -12.68
N LEU A 155 -8.78 -5.16 -11.81
CA LEU A 155 -7.33 -4.93 -11.79
C LEU A 155 -6.62 -5.44 -13.04
N VAL A 156 -7.15 -6.48 -13.69
CA VAL A 156 -6.64 -7.01 -14.96
C VAL A 156 -7.00 -6.09 -16.14
N LYS A 157 -7.80 -5.03 -15.92
CA LYS A 157 -8.21 -4.03 -16.92
C LYS A 157 -8.87 -4.64 -18.17
N GLN A 158 -9.49 -5.81 -18.03
CA GLN A 158 -10.26 -6.44 -19.09
C GLN A 158 -11.75 -6.27 -18.83
N ASP A 159 -12.52 -6.08 -19.90
CA ASP A 159 -13.97 -6.16 -19.83
C ASP A 159 -14.42 -7.57 -19.42
N THR A 160 -15.54 -7.67 -18.69
CA THR A 160 -16.00 -8.95 -18.14
C THR A 160 -16.32 -9.96 -19.24
N ALA A 161 -16.90 -9.51 -20.36
CA ALA A 161 -17.20 -10.40 -21.49
C ALA A 161 -15.92 -10.86 -22.20
N ALA A 162 -14.94 -9.96 -22.37
CA ALA A 162 -13.64 -10.29 -22.93
C ALA A 162 -12.86 -11.28 -22.04
N PHE A 163 -12.90 -11.08 -20.73
CA PHE A 163 -12.25 -11.95 -19.75
C PHE A 163 -12.88 -13.35 -19.72
N ALA A 164 -14.22 -13.43 -19.77
CA ALA A 164 -14.94 -14.70 -19.87
C ALA A 164 -14.56 -15.47 -21.14
N ALA A 165 -14.55 -14.79 -22.29
CA ALA A 165 -14.18 -15.38 -23.57
C ALA A 165 -12.71 -15.87 -23.58
N ALA A 166 -11.78 -15.08 -23.05
CA ALA A 166 -10.37 -15.45 -22.96
C ALA A 166 -10.12 -16.67 -22.06
N SER A 167 -10.96 -16.83 -21.03
CA SER A 167 -10.85 -17.91 -20.05
C SER A 167 -11.69 -19.14 -20.41
N GLY A 168 -12.47 -19.11 -21.52
CA GLY A 168 -13.38 -20.19 -21.90
C GLY A 168 -14.57 -20.38 -20.94
N ILE A 169 -14.98 -19.31 -20.26
CA ILE A 169 -16.04 -19.33 -19.25
C ILE A 169 -17.33 -18.74 -19.84
N ASP A 170 -18.49 -19.26 -19.42
CA ASP A 170 -19.78 -18.65 -19.76
C ASP A 170 -19.90 -17.23 -19.16
N ALA A 171 -20.12 -16.24 -20.01
CA ALA A 171 -20.16 -14.83 -19.62
C ALA A 171 -21.34 -14.52 -18.69
N ASN A 172 -22.47 -15.22 -18.85
CA ASN A 172 -23.64 -15.04 -17.99
C ASN A 172 -23.37 -15.59 -16.59
N TRP A 173 -22.75 -16.77 -16.50
CA TRP A 173 -22.30 -17.37 -15.25
C TRP A 173 -21.32 -16.45 -14.50
N LEU A 174 -20.30 -15.93 -15.19
CA LEU A 174 -19.34 -15.02 -14.56
C LEU A 174 -20.02 -13.73 -14.08
N SER A 175 -20.87 -13.13 -14.91
CA SER A 175 -21.58 -11.89 -14.55
C SER A 175 -22.51 -12.10 -13.35
N ALA A 176 -23.20 -13.23 -13.28
CA ALA A 176 -24.06 -13.56 -12.15
C ALA A 176 -23.26 -13.87 -10.88
N LEU A 177 -22.10 -14.55 -10.99
CA LEU A 177 -21.18 -14.76 -9.88
C LEU A 177 -20.65 -13.43 -9.32
N LEU A 178 -20.21 -12.51 -10.19
CA LEU A 178 -19.72 -11.19 -9.82
C LEU A 178 -20.81 -10.32 -9.17
N ALA A 179 -22.06 -10.47 -9.59
CA ALA A 179 -23.21 -9.82 -8.99
C ALA A 179 -23.65 -10.46 -7.66
N GLY A 180 -22.96 -11.49 -7.17
CA GLY A 180 -23.30 -12.20 -5.93
C GLY A 180 -24.57 -13.03 -6.02
N LYS A 181 -25.03 -13.37 -7.24
CA LYS A 181 -26.22 -14.20 -7.44
C LYS A 181 -25.88 -15.68 -7.26
N ALA A 182 -26.90 -16.46 -6.89
CA ALA A 182 -26.78 -17.91 -6.88
C ALA A 182 -26.54 -18.41 -8.32
N VAL A 183 -25.39 -19.03 -8.55
CA VAL A 183 -25.09 -19.76 -9.79
C VAL A 183 -24.64 -21.17 -9.45
N SER A 184 -24.83 -22.09 -10.39
CA SER A 184 -24.41 -23.50 -10.22
C SER A 184 -22.90 -23.58 -10.00
N PRO A 185 -22.41 -24.39 -9.04
CA PRO A 185 -20.99 -24.56 -8.79
C PRO A 185 -20.31 -25.24 -9.98
N ALA A 186 -19.61 -24.45 -10.79
CA ALA A 186 -18.83 -24.92 -11.92
C ALA A 186 -17.34 -24.93 -11.55
N ILE A 187 -16.86 -26.07 -11.02
CA ILE A 187 -15.48 -26.22 -10.53
C ILE A 187 -14.46 -25.91 -11.64
N GLU A 188 -14.70 -26.39 -12.87
CA GLU A 188 -13.82 -26.11 -14.01
C GLU A 188 -13.78 -24.62 -14.36
N SER A 189 -14.92 -23.92 -14.27
CA SER A 189 -14.96 -22.46 -14.47
C SER A 189 -14.21 -21.72 -13.37
N LEU A 190 -14.33 -22.14 -12.10
CA LEU A 190 -13.56 -21.57 -10.99
C LEU A 190 -12.06 -21.83 -11.13
N ARG A 191 -11.66 -22.98 -11.66
CA ARG A 191 -10.27 -23.29 -11.97
C ARG A 191 -9.74 -22.42 -13.12
N ALA A 192 -10.52 -22.29 -14.19
CA ALA A 192 -10.17 -21.41 -15.31
C ALA A 192 -10.03 -19.95 -14.87
N LEU A 193 -10.86 -19.47 -13.94
CA LEU A 193 -10.69 -18.15 -13.30
C LEU A 193 -9.38 -18.05 -12.53
N ALA A 194 -9.03 -19.08 -11.76
CA ALA A 194 -7.79 -19.09 -10.99
C ALA A 194 -6.57 -19.02 -11.93
N ASP A 195 -6.58 -19.80 -13.02
CA ASP A 195 -5.52 -19.81 -14.00
C ASP A 195 -5.42 -18.46 -14.74
N ALA A 196 -6.56 -17.86 -15.12
CA ALA A 196 -6.60 -16.55 -15.78
C ALA A 196 -6.14 -15.39 -14.87
N LEU A 197 -6.30 -15.53 -13.55
CA LEU A 197 -5.82 -14.59 -12.54
C LEU A 197 -4.41 -14.96 -12.01
N ASP A 198 -3.78 -16.03 -12.53
CA ASP A 198 -2.48 -16.55 -12.08
C ASP A 198 -2.41 -16.81 -10.56
N VAL A 199 -3.49 -17.32 -9.97
CA VAL A 199 -3.58 -17.61 -8.53
C VAL A 199 -3.67 -19.11 -8.22
N PRO A 200 -3.25 -19.56 -7.02
CA PRO A 200 -3.33 -20.97 -6.65
C PRO A 200 -4.77 -21.51 -6.67
N ALA A 201 -5.06 -22.36 -7.65
CA ALA A 201 -6.39 -22.92 -7.87
C ALA A 201 -7.03 -23.59 -6.64
N PRO A 202 -6.32 -24.39 -5.81
CA PRO A 202 -6.98 -25.10 -4.69
C PRO A 202 -7.63 -24.16 -3.68
N ALA A 203 -6.93 -23.10 -3.29
CA ALA A 203 -7.44 -22.13 -2.32
C ALA A 203 -8.58 -21.28 -2.92
N PHE A 204 -8.41 -20.87 -4.18
CA PHE A 204 -9.40 -20.05 -4.89
C PHE A 204 -10.71 -20.81 -5.12
N VAL A 205 -10.64 -22.02 -5.67
CA VAL A 205 -11.81 -22.89 -5.92
C VAL A 205 -12.52 -23.20 -4.60
N GLY A 206 -11.77 -23.52 -3.54
CA GLY A 206 -12.36 -23.77 -2.22
C GLY A 206 -13.07 -22.55 -1.64
N ALA A 207 -12.58 -21.33 -1.87
CA ALA A 207 -13.28 -20.10 -1.49
C ALA A 207 -14.56 -19.89 -2.31
N GLY A 208 -14.51 -20.11 -3.62
CA GLY A 208 -15.67 -20.01 -4.51
C GLY A 208 -16.78 -20.99 -4.14
N VAL A 209 -16.46 -22.26 -3.92
CA VAL A 209 -17.43 -23.30 -3.52
C VAL A 209 -18.06 -22.96 -2.16
N ARG A 210 -17.27 -22.54 -1.17
CA ARG A 210 -17.82 -22.10 0.14
C ARG A 210 -18.79 -20.94 -0.01
N HIS A 211 -18.48 -19.99 -0.90
CA HIS A 211 -19.39 -18.88 -1.19
C HIS A 211 -20.71 -19.36 -1.80
N HIS A 212 -20.68 -20.28 -2.76
CA HIS A 212 -21.89 -20.87 -3.34
C HIS A 212 -22.77 -21.51 -2.27
N LEU A 213 -22.20 -22.37 -1.43
CA LEU A 213 -22.93 -23.03 -0.35
C LEU A 213 -23.53 -22.03 0.64
N SER A 214 -22.83 -20.93 0.93
CA SER A 214 -23.34 -19.88 1.83
C SER A 214 -24.55 -19.14 1.25
N ILE A 215 -24.57 -18.87 -0.07
CA ILE A 215 -25.69 -18.20 -0.73
C ILE A 215 -26.90 -19.14 -0.81
N GLU A 216 -26.71 -20.41 -1.15
CA GLU A 216 -27.80 -21.40 -1.20
C GLU A 216 -28.46 -21.59 0.17
N THR A 217 -27.66 -21.64 1.23
CA THR A 217 -28.17 -21.78 2.61
C THR A 217 -28.96 -20.56 3.05
N THR A 218 -28.52 -19.35 2.66
CA THR A 218 -29.20 -18.09 3.01
C THR A 218 -30.48 -17.89 2.20
N GLY A 219 -30.47 -18.22 0.90
CA GLY A 219 -31.65 -18.15 0.03
C GLY A 219 -32.71 -19.21 0.30
N ALA A 220 -32.35 -20.35 0.90
CA ALA A 220 -33.29 -21.37 1.35
C ALA A 220 -34.10 -20.95 2.59
N SER A 221 -33.61 -19.98 3.38
CA SER A 221 -34.29 -19.48 4.57
C SER A 221 -35.37 -18.43 4.28
N GLU A 222 -35.47 -17.91 3.04
CA GLU A 222 -36.40 -16.84 2.65
C GLU A 222 -37.60 -17.32 1.82
N LYS A 223 -37.76 -18.64 1.61
CA LYS A 223 -38.99 -19.18 1.00
C LYS A 223 -39.99 -19.63 2.07
N PRO A 224 -41.11 -18.91 2.28
CA PRO A 224 -42.22 -19.42 3.08
C PRO A 224 -42.93 -20.60 2.40
#